data_AF-A0A6P8J5I2-F1
#
_entry.id   AF-A0A6P8J5I2-F1
#
_cell.length_a   1.000
_cell.length_b   1.000
_cell.length_c   1.000
_cell.angle_alpha   90.00
_cell.angle_beta   90.00
_cell.angle_gamma   90.00
#
_symmetry.space_group_name_H-M   'P 1'
#
loop_
_entity.id
_entity.type
_entity.pdbx_description
1 polymer ?
#
loop_
_entity_poly.entity_id
_entity_poly.type
_entity_poly.pdbx_seq_one_letter_code
_entity_poly.pdbx_strand_id
1 'polypeptide(L)'
;MPSRENPQSNDMEDHRTRILKDCVRTYNRNIKMMEYARLRSLVPSVACKSRVSKIQVIEEAIKYIAHLQQALRTQPQNADQGEANTRNTEPESPEKRRTSLRQKRQRIASYMIKTQRHMPRTRPKFSNSSAKKDFIS
;
A
#
# COMPACT_ATOMS: atom_id res chain seq x y z
N MET A 1 -0.77 -7.93 48.76
CA MET A 1 -0.09 -8.87 47.83
C MET A 1 -0.09 -8.21 46.46
N PRO A 2 1.06 -7.73 45.94
CA PRO A 2 1.08 -7.12 44.61
C PRO A 2 1.05 -8.23 43.55
N SER A 3 0.12 -8.13 42.61
CA SER A 3 -0.01 -9.04 41.48
C SER A 3 1.24 -9.01 40.62
N ARG A 4 1.82 -10.18 40.38
CA ARG A 4 3.01 -10.40 39.56
C ARG A 4 2.65 -10.11 38.10
N GLU A 5 2.92 -8.89 37.64
CA GLU A 5 2.77 -8.54 36.23
C GLU A 5 3.71 -9.44 35.40
N ASN A 6 3.13 -10.10 34.41
CA ASN A 6 3.79 -11.16 33.64
C ASN A 6 4.72 -10.51 32.59
N PRO A 7 6.05 -10.60 32.71
CA PRO A 7 7.00 -9.84 31.87
C PRO A 7 6.95 -10.21 30.38
N GLN A 8 6.40 -11.37 30.05
CA GLN A 8 6.37 -11.94 28.71
C GLN A 8 5.44 -11.20 27.73
N SER A 9 4.46 -10.43 28.21
CA SER A 9 3.56 -9.65 27.34
C SER A 9 4.21 -8.36 26.81
N ASN A 10 5.16 -7.78 27.55
CA ASN A 10 5.78 -6.51 27.18
C ASN A 10 6.78 -6.67 26.02
N ASP A 11 7.57 -7.73 26.01
CA ASP A 11 8.56 -7.99 24.95
C ASP A 11 7.91 -8.21 23.57
N MET A 12 6.72 -8.83 23.55
CA MET A 12 5.96 -9.07 22.33
C MET A 12 5.34 -7.79 21.76
N GLU A 13 4.89 -6.87 22.62
CA GLU A 13 4.42 -5.55 22.21
C GLU A 13 5.58 -4.67 21.70
N ASP A 14 6.74 -4.73 22.35
CA ASP A 14 7.94 -4.03 21.87
C ASP A 14 8.42 -4.54 20.51
N HIS A 15 8.33 -5.84 20.26
CA HIS A 15 8.62 -6.41 18.96
C HIS A 15 7.63 -5.93 17.89
N ARG A 16 6.31 -5.92 18.20
CA ARG A 16 5.26 -5.41 17.30
C ARG A 16 5.46 -3.94 16.97
N THR A 17 5.73 -3.11 17.97
CA THR A 17 5.97 -1.67 17.75
C THR A 17 7.22 -1.43 16.91
N ARG A 18 8.27 -2.23 17.07
CA ARG A 18 9.48 -2.17 16.23
C ARG A 18 9.18 -2.54 14.78
N ILE A 19 8.46 -3.63 14.54
CA ILE A 19 8.01 -4.03 13.20
C ILE A 19 7.19 -2.92 12.54
N LEU A 20 6.24 -2.32 13.28
CA LEU A 20 5.42 -1.22 12.75
C LEU A 20 6.28 0.00 12.36
N LYS A 21 7.26 0.37 13.20
CA LYS A 21 8.20 1.46 12.89
C LYS A 21 9.00 1.17 11.62
N ASP A 22 9.48 -0.06 11.43
CA ASP A 22 10.24 -0.44 10.25
C ASP A 22 9.39 -0.47 8.97
N CYS A 23 8.12 -0.90 9.07
CA CYS A 23 7.15 -0.79 7.99
C CYS A 23 6.95 0.66 7.54
N VAL A 24 6.77 1.59 8.50
CA VAL A 24 6.61 3.02 8.21
C VAL A 24 7.86 3.61 7.54
N ARG A 25 9.05 3.27 8.05
CA ARG A 25 10.33 3.71 7.48
C ARG A 25 10.50 3.23 6.03
N THR A 26 10.19 1.97 5.79
CA THR A 26 10.26 1.36 4.45
C THR A 26 9.26 2.01 3.50
N TYR A 27 8.02 2.23 3.95
CA TYR A 27 7.00 2.94 3.18
C TYR A 27 7.46 4.35 2.78
N ASN A 28 7.97 5.13 3.74
CA ASN A 28 8.47 6.49 3.47
C ASN A 28 9.65 6.48 2.49
N ARG A 29 10.55 5.51 2.58
CA ARG A 29 11.65 5.35 1.62
C ARG A 29 11.12 5.06 0.22
N ASN A 30 10.15 4.16 0.09
CA ASN A 30 9.55 3.79 -1.19
C ASN A 30 8.85 4.99 -1.85
N ILE A 31 8.07 5.74 -1.08
CA ILE A 31 7.43 6.98 -1.57
C ILE A 31 8.48 7.96 -2.10
N LYS A 32 9.55 8.22 -1.33
CA LYS A 32 10.63 9.12 -1.77
C LYS A 32 11.31 8.65 -3.05
N MET A 33 11.49 7.34 -3.22
CA MET A 33 12.04 6.77 -4.45
C MET A 33 11.09 6.93 -5.64
N MET A 34 9.80 6.68 -5.44
CA MET A 34 8.78 6.83 -6.48
C MET A 34 8.65 8.29 -6.93
N GLU A 35 8.59 9.24 -5.99
CA GLU A 35 8.49 10.66 -6.32
C GLU A 35 9.74 11.17 -7.02
N TYR A 36 10.93 10.71 -6.61
CA TYR A 36 12.17 11.03 -7.33
C TYR A 36 12.16 10.51 -8.78
N ALA A 37 11.76 9.25 -8.98
CA ALA A 37 11.67 8.66 -10.32
C ALA A 37 10.64 9.40 -11.18
N ARG A 38 9.49 9.76 -10.60
CA ARG A 38 8.45 10.56 -11.24
C ARG A 38 8.96 11.92 -11.67
N LEU A 39 9.56 12.68 -10.74
CA LEU A 39 10.15 13.99 -11.05
C LEU A 39 11.16 13.89 -12.18
N ARG A 40 12.08 12.91 -12.14
CA ARG A 40 13.08 12.71 -13.19
C ARG A 40 12.46 12.44 -14.56
N SER A 41 11.37 11.69 -14.62
CA SER A 41 10.67 11.41 -15.89
C SER A 41 9.97 12.63 -16.49
N LEU A 42 9.54 13.58 -15.64
CA LEU A 42 8.83 14.78 -16.05
C LEU A 42 9.75 15.90 -16.55
N VAL A 43 11.03 15.89 -16.17
CA VAL A 43 11.98 16.95 -16.53
C VAL A 43 12.74 16.54 -17.80
N PRO A 44 12.50 17.21 -18.95
CA PRO A 44 12.99 16.76 -20.25
C PRO A 44 14.51 16.64 -20.33
N SER A 45 15.25 17.55 -19.70
CA SER A 45 16.71 17.61 -19.74
C SER A 45 17.41 16.45 -19.01
N VAL A 46 16.70 15.71 -18.15
CA VAL A 46 17.24 14.59 -17.35
C VAL A 46 16.53 13.26 -17.58
N ALA A 47 15.35 13.26 -18.22
CA ALA A 47 14.56 12.05 -18.47
C ALA A 47 15.33 10.99 -19.28
N CYS A 48 16.09 11.41 -20.31
CA CYS A 48 16.83 10.50 -21.19
C CYS A 48 18.24 10.16 -20.68
N LYS A 49 18.72 10.80 -19.60
CA LYS A 49 20.09 10.59 -19.10
C LYS A 49 20.14 9.33 -18.24
N SER A 50 21.19 8.52 -18.37
CA SER A 50 21.35 7.28 -17.61
C SER A 50 21.77 7.52 -16.15
N ARG A 51 22.74 8.41 -15.92
CA ARG A 51 23.26 8.76 -14.59
C ARG A 51 23.07 10.26 -14.34
N VAL A 52 22.27 10.57 -13.32
CA VAL A 52 21.97 11.93 -12.90
C VAL A 52 21.89 11.94 -11.38
N SER A 53 22.52 12.92 -10.74
CA SER A 53 22.48 13.06 -9.28
C SER A 53 21.10 13.58 -8.82
N LYS A 54 20.75 13.38 -7.55
CA LYS A 54 19.47 13.90 -7.02
C LYS A 54 19.41 15.44 -7.07
N ILE A 55 20.52 16.10 -6.75
CA ILE A 55 20.61 17.55 -6.77
C ILE A 55 20.41 18.09 -8.19
N GLN A 56 21.04 17.47 -9.18
CA GLN A 56 20.90 17.88 -10.58
C GLN A 56 19.46 17.73 -11.09
N VAL A 57 18.75 16.67 -10.70
CA VAL A 57 17.31 16.53 -11.05
C VAL A 57 16.49 17.69 -10.47
N ILE A 58 16.79 18.14 -9.25
CA ILE A 58 16.09 19.26 -8.60
C ILE A 58 16.43 20.57 -9.31
N GLU A 59 17.70 20.84 -9.58
CA GLU A 59 18.14 22.04 -10.30
C GLU A 59 17.49 22.16 -11.68
N GLU A 60 17.50 21.06 -12.44
CA GLU A 60 16.89 21.00 -13.77
C GLU A 60 15.36 21.12 -13.71
N ALA A 61 14.72 20.60 -12.66
CA ALA A 61 13.29 20.81 -12.44
C ALA A 61 12.95 22.29 -12.20
N ILE A 62 13.76 23.00 -11.39
CA ILE A 62 13.57 24.43 -11.12
C ILE A 62 13.69 25.24 -12.42
N LYS A 63 14.72 24.95 -13.24
CA LYS A 63 14.89 25.58 -14.55
C LYS A 63 13.71 25.32 -15.47
N TYR A 64 13.20 24.09 -15.49
CA TYR A 64 12.07 23.72 -16.33
C TYR A 64 10.78 24.43 -15.89
N ILE A 65 10.53 24.54 -14.58
CA ILE A 65 9.40 25.32 -14.05
C ILE A 65 9.52 26.79 -14.48
N ALA A 66 10.70 27.41 -14.35
CA ALA A 66 10.91 28.80 -14.76
C ALA A 66 10.67 28.99 -16.27
N HIS A 67 11.14 28.05 -17.09
CA HIS A 67 10.90 28.05 -18.54
C HIS A 67 9.40 27.97 -18.88
N LEU A 68 8.67 27.04 -18.25
CA LEU A 68 7.22 26.91 -18.44
C LEU A 68 6.46 28.15 -17.99
N GLN A 69 6.83 28.75 -16.86
CA GLN A 69 6.23 29.99 -16.38
C GLN A 69 6.46 31.14 -17.35
N GLN A 70 7.66 31.24 -17.94
CA GLN A 70 7.94 32.25 -18.96
C GLN A 70 7.11 32.01 -20.22
N ALA A 71 7.05 30.76 -20.70
CA ALA A 71 6.25 30.40 -21.87
C ALA A 71 4.77 30.78 -21.71
N LEU A 72 4.19 30.52 -20.52
CA LEU A 72 2.81 30.90 -20.19
C LEU A 72 2.59 32.42 -20.17
N ARG A 73 3.59 33.22 -19.75
CA ARG A 73 3.49 34.69 -19.76
C ARG A 73 3.61 35.27 -21.16
N THR A 74 4.42 34.65 -22.00
CA THR A 74 4.68 35.11 -23.37
C THR A 74 3.63 34.63 -24.37
N GLN A 75 2.78 33.68 -23.99
CA GLN A 75 1.69 33.23 -24.83
C GLN A 75 0.64 34.35 -24.92
N PRO A 76 0.49 35.05 -26.07
CA PRO A 76 -0.57 36.04 -26.22
C PRO A 76 -1.92 35.32 -26.08
N GLN A 77 -2.85 35.95 -25.37
CA GLN A 77 -4.19 35.47 -25.15
C GLN A 77 -4.90 35.14 -26.47
N ASN A 78 -4.81 33.90 -26.92
CA ASN A 78 -5.77 33.31 -27.87
C ASN A 78 -6.77 32.43 -27.10
N ALA A 79 -7.11 32.84 -25.87
CA ALA A 79 -8.08 32.15 -25.03
C ALA A 79 -8.84 33.16 -24.16
N ASP A 80 -9.40 34.20 -24.78
CA ASP A 80 -10.77 34.57 -24.43
C ASP A 80 -11.65 33.40 -24.88
N GLN A 81 -12.06 32.58 -23.91
CA GLN A 81 -13.13 31.58 -23.87
C GLN A 81 -12.69 30.40 -23.00
N GLY A 82 -13.14 30.44 -21.74
CA GLY A 82 -12.91 29.36 -20.79
C GLY A 82 -13.15 29.69 -19.32
N GLU A 83 -13.76 30.83 -18.98
CA GLU A 83 -14.45 30.95 -17.70
C GLU A 83 -15.70 30.06 -17.73
N ALA A 84 -15.55 28.83 -17.24
CA ALA A 84 -16.67 27.99 -16.83
C ALA A 84 -16.31 27.30 -15.51
N ASN A 85 -16.59 28.02 -14.42
CA ASN A 85 -17.31 27.54 -13.26
C ASN A 85 -17.26 26.02 -12.97
N THR A 86 -16.47 25.60 -11.98
CA THR A 86 -16.86 24.51 -11.07
C THR A 86 -16.48 24.85 -9.64
N ARG A 87 -17.23 25.78 -9.04
CA ARG A 87 -17.61 25.64 -7.63
C ARG A 87 -18.73 24.61 -7.57
N ASN A 88 -18.39 23.35 -7.30
CA ASN A 88 -19.37 22.34 -6.88
C ASN A 88 -18.91 21.75 -5.55
N THR A 89 -19.46 22.34 -4.49
CA THR A 89 -19.83 21.66 -3.25
C THR A 89 -20.95 20.66 -3.58
N GLU A 90 -20.81 19.37 -3.24
CA GLU A 90 -21.86 18.36 -2.93
C GLU A 90 -21.28 16.93 -3.03
N PRO A 91 -21.86 15.90 -2.37
CA PRO A 91 -21.34 15.33 -1.13
C PRO A 91 -20.76 13.91 -1.30
N GLU A 92 -20.35 13.31 -0.19
CA GLU A 92 -19.87 11.93 -0.03
C GLU A 92 -20.54 10.90 -0.97
N SER A 93 -19.73 10.25 -1.81
CA SER A 93 -20.04 8.93 -2.36
C SER A 93 -19.23 7.87 -1.58
N PRO A 94 -19.87 6.94 -0.84
CA PRO A 94 -19.18 5.93 -0.06
C PRO A 94 -18.80 4.69 -0.89
N GLU A 95 -18.48 4.83 -2.18
CA GLU A 95 -18.47 3.67 -3.08
C GLU A 95 -17.08 3.18 -3.54
N LYS A 96 -15.99 3.87 -3.14
CA LYS A 96 -14.60 3.41 -3.41
C LYS A 96 -13.88 2.77 -2.22
N ARG A 97 -14.61 2.40 -1.15
CA ARG A 97 -14.04 1.73 0.05
C ARG A 97 -14.30 0.23 0.16
N ARG A 98 -14.73 -0.47 -0.91
CA ARG A 98 -15.09 -1.91 -0.82
C ARG A 98 -14.19 -2.88 -1.60
N THR A 99 -13.14 -2.42 -2.28
CA THR A 99 -12.27 -3.30 -3.07
C THR A 99 -11.03 -3.79 -2.33
N SER A 100 -10.53 -3.09 -1.30
CA SER A 100 -9.27 -3.43 -0.64
C SER A 100 -9.34 -4.69 0.25
N LEU A 101 -10.45 -4.89 0.97
CA LEU A 101 -10.61 -6.06 1.85
C LEU A 101 -10.83 -7.35 1.06
N ARG A 102 -11.62 -7.31 -0.02
CA ARG A 102 -11.88 -8.49 -0.86
C ARG A 102 -10.59 -8.96 -1.56
N GLN A 103 -9.81 -8.02 -2.08
CA GLN A 103 -8.53 -8.31 -2.73
C GLN A 103 -7.47 -8.81 -1.74
N LYS A 104 -7.44 -8.25 -0.52
CA LYS A 104 -6.58 -8.75 0.58
C LYS A 104 -6.99 -10.16 1.04
N ARG A 105 -8.30 -10.44 1.17
CA ARG A 105 -8.82 -11.78 1.49
C ARG A 105 -8.47 -12.80 0.41
N GLN A 106 -8.56 -12.42 -0.87
CA GLN A 106 -8.14 -13.28 -1.98
C GLN A 106 -6.65 -13.64 -1.93
N ARG A 107 -5.76 -12.68 -1.63
CA ARG A 107 -4.32 -12.97 -1.52
C ARG A 107 -3.99 -13.94 -0.38
N ILE A 108 -4.64 -13.78 0.78
CA ILE A 108 -4.46 -14.67 1.92
C ILE A 108 -4.97 -16.07 1.60
N ALA A 109 -6.15 -16.19 0.99
CA ALA A 109 -6.70 -17.47 0.56
C ALA A 109 -5.80 -18.16 -0.47
N SER A 110 -5.30 -17.44 -1.49
CA SER A 110 -4.39 -17.99 -2.49
C SER A 110 -3.07 -18.47 -1.87
N TYR A 111 -2.52 -17.73 -0.90
CA TYR A 111 -1.34 -18.14 -0.16
C TYR A 111 -1.61 -19.41 0.66
N MET A 112 -2.74 -19.46 1.37
CA MET A 112 -3.15 -20.64 2.16
C MET A 112 -3.41 -21.87 1.31
N ILE A 113 -4.01 -21.73 0.12
CA ILE A 113 -4.20 -22.84 -0.83
C ILE A 113 -2.85 -23.34 -1.35
N LYS A 114 -1.91 -22.43 -1.61
CA LYS A 114 -0.55 -22.80 -2.07
C LYS A 114 0.24 -23.54 -0.98
N THR A 115 0.10 -23.13 0.28
CA THR A 115 0.83 -23.75 1.40
C THR A 115 0.15 -25.01 1.95
N GLN A 116 -1.16 -25.18 1.79
CA GLN A 116 -1.89 -26.40 2.19
C GLN A 116 -1.46 -27.65 1.39
N ARG A 117 -0.88 -27.51 0.20
CA ARG A 117 -0.39 -28.66 -0.58
C ARG A 117 0.80 -29.39 0.05
N HIS A 118 1.45 -28.78 1.06
CA HIS A 118 2.62 -29.34 1.74
C HIS A 118 2.41 -29.57 3.25
N MET A 119 1.17 -29.49 3.75
CA MET A 119 0.84 -29.82 5.14
C MET A 119 0.05 -31.13 5.18
N PRO A 120 0.45 -32.14 5.98
CA PRO A 120 -0.34 -33.36 6.10
C PRO A 120 -1.72 -33.01 6.66
N ARG A 121 -2.77 -33.41 5.93
CA ARG A 121 -4.17 -33.28 6.36
C ARG A 121 -4.36 -34.03 7.68
N THR A 122 -4.52 -33.30 8.78
CA THR A 122 -5.06 -33.87 10.02
C THR A 122 -6.56 -34.09 9.81
N ARG A 123 -6.92 -35.29 9.35
CA ARG A 123 -8.32 -35.73 9.27
C ARG A 123 -8.87 -35.85 10.70
N PRO A 124 -9.94 -35.14 11.07
CA PRO A 124 -10.64 -35.42 12.32
C PRO A 124 -11.18 -36.84 12.25
N LYS A 125 -10.71 -37.72 13.15
CA LYS A 125 -11.24 -39.08 13.29
C LYS A 125 -12.61 -38.98 13.95
N PHE A 126 -13.67 -39.03 13.16
CA PHE A 126 -14.99 -39.42 13.68
C PHE A 126 -14.89 -40.87 14.13
N SER A 127 -14.86 -41.10 15.44
CA SER A 127 -14.99 -42.43 16.02
C SER A 127 -16.45 -42.87 15.91
N ASN A 128 -16.76 -43.75 14.95
CA ASN A 128 -18.02 -44.49 14.97
C ASN A 128 -17.91 -45.61 16.01
N SER A 129 -18.53 -45.43 17.17
CA SER A 129 -18.84 -46.55 18.07
C SER A 129 -20.05 -47.30 17.54
N SER A 130 -19.80 -48.42 16.85
CA SER A 130 -20.84 -49.37 16.48
C SER A 130 -21.40 -50.03 17.75
N ALA A 131 -22.62 -49.65 18.12
CA ALA A 131 -23.43 -50.37 19.10
C ALA A 131 -23.77 -51.76 18.55
N LYS A 132 -23.24 -52.82 19.17
CA LYS A 132 -23.75 -54.17 18.99
C LYS A 132 -25.00 -54.31 19.86
N LYS A 133 -26.14 -54.56 19.21
CA LYS A 133 -27.35 -55.07 19.86
C LYS A 133 -27.16 -56.56 20.05
N ASP A 134 -27.06 -57.00 21.29
CA ASP A 134 -27.20 -58.41 21.64
C ASP A 134 -28.69 -58.78 21.52
N PHE A 135 -28.96 -59.80 20.69
CA PHE A 135 -30.29 -60.38 20.52
C PHE A 135 -30.42 -61.53 21.52
N ILE A 136 -31.45 -61.43 22.35
CA ILE A 136 -31.80 -62.32 23.46
C ILE A 136 -32.23 -63.70 22.91
N SER A 137 -31.87 -64.78 23.61
CA SER A 137 -32.56 -66.08 23.56
C SER A 137 -33.45 -66.24 24.77
#